data_AF-A0A679JBK3-F1
#
_entry.id   AF-A0A679JBK3-F1
#
_cell.length_a   1.000
_cell.length_b   1.000
_cell.length_c   1.000
_cell.angle_alpha   90.00
_cell.angle_beta   90.00
_cell.angle_gamma   90.00
#
_symmetry.space_group_name_H-M   'P 1'
#
loop_
_entity.id
_entity.type
_entity.pdbx_description
1 polymer ?
#
loop_
_entity_poly.entity_id
_entity_poly.type
_entity_poly.pdbx_seq_one_letter_code
_entity_poly.pdbx_strand_id
1 'polypeptide(L)'
;MTGSPDEAHVSTSYVERQNLTMRMQMKRFTRLSNAFSKKFENHAHMVALYTVWYNFVKMHKKHRMSPAMAAGVSDRFWSMEDVAALVEAAAPTPGKRGPYKKREVA
;
A
#
# COMPACT_ATOMS: atom_id res chain seq x y z
N MET A 1 15.62 -17.80 -12.57
CA MET A 1 15.76 -16.59 -13.41
C MET A 1 16.91 -15.78 -12.85
N THR A 2 18.03 -15.72 -13.56
CA THR A 2 19.18 -14.90 -13.16
C THR A 2 19.38 -13.88 -14.28
N GLY A 3 19.08 -12.61 -14.02
CA GLY A 3 19.37 -11.53 -14.95
C GLY A 3 20.85 -11.17 -14.89
N SER A 4 21.40 -10.62 -15.97
CA SER A 4 22.73 -9.99 -16.00
C SER A 4 22.55 -8.48 -15.79
N PRO A 5 22.52 -7.98 -14.54
CA PRO A 5 22.35 -6.56 -14.28
C PRO A 5 23.57 -5.78 -14.78
N ASP A 6 23.30 -4.62 -15.37
CA ASP A 6 24.35 -3.66 -15.71
C ASP A 6 24.87 -2.99 -14.42
N GLU A 7 26.14 -3.26 -14.08
CA GLU A 7 26.79 -2.76 -12.87
C GLU A 7 26.77 -1.23 -12.77
N ALA A 8 26.79 -0.52 -13.90
CA ALA A 8 26.74 0.94 -13.92
C ALA A 8 25.42 1.52 -13.40
N HIS A 9 24.35 0.72 -13.42
CA HIS A 9 23.02 1.12 -12.97
C HIS A 9 22.67 0.62 -11.57
N VAL A 10 23.58 -0.11 -10.91
CA VAL A 10 23.37 -0.61 -9.54
C VAL A 10 23.38 0.57 -8.56
N SER A 11 22.21 0.88 -7.99
CA SER A 11 22.06 1.94 -7.01
C SER A 11 20.91 1.65 -6.04
N THR A 12 21.10 1.98 -4.77
CA THR A 12 20.05 1.91 -3.73
C THR A 12 19.12 3.12 -3.75
N SER A 13 19.48 4.18 -4.49
CA SER A 13 18.80 5.48 -4.48
C SER A 13 17.29 5.39 -4.74
N TYR A 14 16.85 4.50 -5.64
CA TYR A 14 15.44 4.28 -5.94
C TYR A 14 14.66 3.72 -4.74
N VAL A 15 15.23 2.73 -4.07
CA VAL A 15 14.64 2.09 -2.87
C VAL A 15 14.62 3.08 -1.71
N GLU A 16 15.70 3.82 -1.51
CA GLU A 16 15.78 4.86 -0.48
C GLU A 16 14.75 5.97 -0.70
N ARG A 17 14.58 6.44 -1.94
CA ARG A 17 13.58 7.43 -2.32
C ARG A 17 12.16 6.92 -2.10
N GLN A 18 11.89 5.66 -2.44
CA GLN A 18 10.60 5.04 -2.18
C GLN A 18 10.31 4.96 -0.67
N ASN A 19 11.29 4.54 0.13
CA ASN A 19 11.18 4.45 1.59
C ASN A 19 10.93 5.82 2.23
N LEU A 20 11.65 6.86 1.79
CA LEU A 20 11.40 8.24 2.25
C LEU A 20 9.96 8.66 1.92
N THR A 21 9.53 8.44 0.68
CA THR A 21 8.19 8.84 0.22
C THR A 21 7.11 8.14 1.02
N MET A 22 7.28 6.84 1.26
CA MET A 22 6.37 6.03 2.08
C MET A 22 6.28 6.60 3.50
N ARG A 23 7.41 6.86 4.16
CA ARG A 23 7.44 7.43 5.52
C ARG A 23 6.80 8.81 5.63
N MET A 24 6.97 9.66 4.60
CA MET A 24 6.39 11.00 4.58
C MET A 24 4.89 10.99 4.32
N GLN A 25 4.40 10.06 3.50
CA GLN A 25 2.99 10.01 3.11
C GLN A 25 2.13 9.14 4.03
N MET A 26 2.73 8.30 4.89
CA MET A 26 1.99 7.54 5.88
C MET A 26 2.55 7.69 7.29
N LYS A 27 1.69 8.11 8.23
CA LYS A 27 2.07 8.29 9.63
C LYS A 27 2.38 6.99 10.38
N ARG A 28 2.04 5.82 9.83
CA ARG A 28 2.28 4.51 10.47
C ARG A 28 3.76 4.14 10.60
N PHE A 29 4.64 4.78 9.82
CA PHE A 29 6.10 4.64 9.97
C PHE A 29 6.75 5.75 10.79
N THR A 30 5.96 6.68 11.33
CA THR A 30 6.46 7.78 12.15
C THR A 30 6.37 7.43 13.64
N ARG A 31 7.40 7.80 14.40
CA ARG A 31 7.42 7.65 15.87
C ARG A 31 6.60 8.76 16.52
N LEU A 32 6.12 8.53 17.75
CA LEU A 32 5.37 9.51 18.55
C LEU A 32 4.12 10.05 17.83
N SER A 33 3.39 9.16 17.17
CA SER A 33 2.16 9.49 16.45
C SER A 33 1.01 8.60 16.92
N ASN A 34 -0.20 9.16 16.90
CA ASN A 34 -1.42 8.41 17.27
C ASN A 34 -1.83 7.37 16.21
N ALA A 35 -1.22 7.41 15.02
CA ALA A 35 -1.51 6.49 13.92
C ALA A 35 -0.67 5.20 13.99
N PHE A 36 -0.48 4.64 15.19
CA PHE A 36 0.25 3.39 15.36
C PHE A 36 -0.66 2.17 15.12
N SER A 37 -0.06 1.06 14.68
CA SER A 37 -0.79 -0.19 14.48
C SER A 37 -0.59 -1.08 15.69
N LYS A 38 -1.66 -1.39 16.44
CA LYS A 38 -1.61 -2.35 17.56
C LYS A 38 -1.31 -3.78 17.10
N LYS A 39 -1.75 -4.11 15.89
CA LYS A 39 -1.63 -5.41 15.24
C LYS A 39 -0.80 -5.27 13.98
N PHE A 40 0.05 -6.27 13.69
CA PHE A 40 0.91 -6.26 12.51
C PHE A 40 0.09 -6.29 11.22
N GLU A 41 -1.01 -7.05 11.20
CA GLU A 41 -1.91 -7.20 10.07
C GLU A 41 -2.47 -5.84 9.62
N ASN A 42 -2.85 -4.98 10.57
CA ASN A 42 -3.33 -3.62 10.28
C ASN A 42 -2.25 -2.72 9.67
N HIS A 43 -0.98 -2.97 9.99
CA HIS A 43 0.13 -2.27 9.36
C HIS A 43 0.30 -2.74 7.91
N ALA A 44 0.30 -4.06 7.69
CA ALA A 44 0.37 -4.65 6.35
C ALA A 44 -0.78 -4.20 5.44
N HIS A 45 -2.02 -4.15 5.94
CA HIS A 45 -3.18 -3.64 5.19
C HIS A 45 -2.97 -2.19 4.73
N MET A 46 -2.35 -1.35 5.56
CA MET A 46 -2.11 0.04 5.19
C MET A 46 -0.95 0.21 4.21
N VAL A 47 0.07 -0.65 4.26
CA VAL A 47 1.09 -0.70 3.21
C VAL A 47 0.47 -1.14 1.88
N ALA A 48 -0.45 -2.11 1.90
CA ALA A 48 -1.17 -2.53 0.70
C ALA A 48 -2.02 -1.39 0.10
N LEU A 49 -2.84 -0.73 0.93
CA LEU A 49 -3.65 0.42 0.50
C LEU A 49 -2.78 1.55 -0.08
N TYR A 50 -1.68 1.87 0.58
CA TYR A 50 -0.74 2.88 0.07
C TYR A 50 -0.15 2.49 -1.28
N THR A 51 0.24 1.23 -1.44
CA THR A 51 0.85 0.73 -2.68
C THR A 51 -0.12 0.85 -3.85
N VAL A 52 -1.39 0.49 -3.65
CA VAL A 52 -2.42 0.65 -4.69
C VAL A 52 -2.65 2.12 -5.00
N TRP A 53 -2.88 2.95 -3.98
CA TRP A 53 -3.13 4.37 -4.17
C TRP A 53 -1.97 5.09 -4.88
N TYR A 54 -0.73 4.82 -4.47
CA TYR A 54 0.46 5.47 -5.02
C TYR A 54 0.70 5.14 -6.50
N ASN A 55 0.40 3.89 -6.90
CA ASN A 55 0.66 3.38 -8.24
C ASN A 55 -0.51 3.58 -9.22
N PHE A 56 -1.76 3.55 -8.76
CA PHE A 56 -2.94 3.56 -9.64
C PHE A 56 -3.76 4.86 -9.58
N VAL A 57 -3.87 5.48 -8.39
CA VAL A 57 -4.77 6.63 -8.17
C VAL A 57 -4.00 7.96 -8.23
N LYS A 58 -2.84 8.03 -7.58
CA LYS A 58 -2.09 9.28 -7.45
C LYS A 58 -1.50 9.72 -8.79
N MET A 59 -1.79 10.96 -9.19
CA MET A 59 -1.10 11.63 -10.29
C MET A 59 0.29 12.09 -9.85
N HIS A 60 1.31 11.81 -10.65
CA HIS A 60 2.70 12.23 -10.38
C HIS A 60 3.10 13.40 -11.25
N LYS A 61 3.63 14.46 -10.63
CA LYS A 61 3.94 15.74 -11.29
C LYS A 61 4.82 15.58 -12.54
N LYS A 62 5.82 14.70 -12.51
CA LYS A 62 6.80 14.53 -13.60
C LYS A 62 6.18 13.90 -14.85
N HIS A 63 5.44 12.81 -14.67
CA HIS A 63 4.87 12.05 -15.79
C HIS A 63 3.44 12.48 -16.14
N ARG A 64 2.77 13.25 -15.26
CA ARG A 64 1.34 13.61 -15.36
C ARG A 64 0.38 12.41 -15.50
N MET A 65 0.88 11.21 -15.22
CA MET A 65 0.18 9.93 -15.23
C MET A 65 0.50 9.15 -13.95
N SER A 66 -0.21 8.05 -13.69
CA SER A 66 0.11 7.15 -12.59
C SER A 66 1.31 6.24 -12.95
N PRO A 67 2.08 5.73 -11.97
CA PRO A 67 3.17 4.79 -12.24
C PRO A 67 2.69 3.53 -12.96
N ALA A 68 1.50 3.03 -12.64
CA ALA A 68 0.90 1.88 -13.33
C ALA A 68 0.65 2.18 -14.81
N MET A 69 0.22 3.40 -15.15
CA MET A 69 0.09 3.83 -16.55
C MET A 69 1.42 3.96 -17.26
N ALA A 70 2.42 4.57 -16.60
CA ALA A 70 3.77 4.69 -17.18
C ALA A 70 4.42 3.32 -17.43
N ALA A 71 4.08 2.31 -16.63
CA ALA A 71 4.53 0.93 -16.79
C ALA A 71 3.66 0.09 -17.74
N GLY A 72 2.57 0.64 -18.30
CA GLY A 72 1.65 -0.08 -19.18
C GLY A 72 0.77 -1.13 -18.47
N VAL A 73 0.67 -1.09 -17.14
CA VAL A 73 -0.15 -2.00 -16.33
C VAL A 73 -1.62 -1.58 -16.29
N SER A 74 -1.89 -0.28 -16.46
CA SER A 74 -3.24 0.29 -16.52
C SER A 74 -3.30 1.30 -17.66
N ASP A 75 -4.43 1.37 -18.36
CA ASP A 75 -4.71 2.32 -19.44
C ASP A 75 -5.39 3.61 -18.93
N ARG A 76 -5.98 3.55 -17.73
CA ARG A 76 -6.64 4.69 -17.09
C ARG A 76 -6.15 4.98 -15.68
N PHE A 77 -6.48 6.17 -15.19
CA PHE A 77 -6.42 6.49 -13.77
C PHE A 77 -7.52 5.76 -13.00
N TRP A 78 -7.18 5.34 -11.80
CA TRP A 78 -8.15 4.82 -10.85
C TRP A 78 -8.68 5.93 -9.94
N SER A 79 -9.94 5.81 -9.54
CA SER A 79 -10.53 6.62 -8.49
C SER A 79 -10.39 5.90 -7.13
N MET A 80 -10.75 6.59 -6.05
CA MET A 80 -10.83 5.92 -4.74
C MET A 80 -12.01 4.93 -4.68
N GLU A 81 -13.02 5.10 -5.53
CA GLU A 81 -14.16 4.17 -5.65
C GLU A 81 -13.71 2.84 -6.22
N ASP A 82 -12.80 2.84 -7.20
CA ASP A 82 -12.20 1.60 -7.74
C ASP A 82 -11.49 0.81 -6.64
N VAL A 83 -10.76 1.51 -5.76
CA VAL A 83 -10.06 0.88 -4.62
C VAL A 83 -11.07 0.32 -3.62
N ALA A 84 -12.14 1.07 -3.30
CA ALA A 84 -13.18 0.59 -2.42
C ALA A 84 -13.90 -0.63 -2.99
N ALA A 85 -14.24 -0.62 -4.27
CA ALA A 85 -14.88 -1.74 -4.96
C ALA A 85 -14.02 -3.02 -4.91
N LEU A 86 -12.69 -2.90 -5.04
CA LEU A 86 -11.78 -4.04 -4.86
C LEU A 86 -11.77 -4.59 -3.43
N VAL A 87 -11.81 -3.70 -2.44
CA VAL A 87 -11.87 -4.10 -1.03
C VAL A 87 -13.18 -4.84 -0.74
N GLU A 88 -14.31 -4.31 -1.23
CA GLU A 88 -15.63 -4.94 -1.08
C GLU A 88 -15.69 -6.29 -1.81
N ALA A 89 -15.16 -6.38 -3.03
CA ALA A 89 -15.12 -7.64 -3.79
C ALA A 89 -14.25 -8.71 -3.10
N ALA A 90 -13.21 -8.30 -2.37
CA ALA A 90 -12.36 -9.19 -1.58
C ALA A 90 -12.91 -9.48 -0.17
N ALA A 91 -13.92 -8.74 0.28
CA ALA A 91 -14.47 -8.90 1.62
C ALA A 91 -15.25 -10.21 1.73
N PRO A 92 -15.08 -10.98 2.82
CA PRO A 92 -15.90 -12.16 3.06
C PRO A 92 -17.37 -11.74 3.27
N THR A 93 -18.30 -12.56 2.81
CA THR A 93 -19.74 -12.33 3.02
C THR A 93 -20.02 -12.13 4.51
N PRO A 94 -20.70 -11.04 4.91
CA PRO A 94 -20.96 -10.77 6.32
C PRO A 94 -21.74 -11.92 6.97
N GLY A 95 -21.09 -12.66 7.86
CA GLY A 95 -21.73 -13.70 8.66
C GLY A 95 -22.44 -13.14 9.89
N LYS A 96 -23.33 -13.94 10.50
CA LYS A 96 -23.91 -13.60 11.81
C LYS A 96 -22.77 -13.48 12.83
N ARG A 97 -22.76 -12.37 13.59
CA ARG A 97 -21.77 -12.12 14.64
C ARG A 97 -21.78 -13.29 15.64
N GLY A 98 -20.63 -13.93 15.81
CA GLY A 98 -20.44 -14.98 16.83
C GLY A 98 -20.43 -14.42 18.26
N PRO A 99 -20.60 -15.29 19.28
CA PRO A 99 -20.54 -14.89 20.68
C PRO A 99 -19.19 -14.26 21.05
N TYR A 100 -19.19 -13.33 22.01
CA TYR A 100 -17.97 -12.66 22.46
C TYR A 100 -16.99 -13.67 23.07
N LYS A 101 -15.71 -13.58 22.69
CA LYS A 101 -14.67 -14.44 23.28
C LYS A 101 -14.55 -14.14 24.77
N LYS A 102 -14.85 -15.13 25.61
CA LYS A 102 -14.60 -15.04 27.05
C LYS A 102 -13.09 -14.95 27.27
N ARG A 103 -12.68 -14.02 28.13
CA ARG A 103 -11.28 -13.82 28.49
C ARG A 103 -10.91 -14.93 29.46
N GLU A 104 -10.00 -15.83 29.08
CA GLU A 104 -9.41 -16.77 30.04
C GLU A 104 -8.53 -15.96 31.00
N VAL A 105 -8.82 -16.09 32.30
CA VAL A 105 -8.02 -15.52 33.37
C VAL A 105 -6.85 -16.47 33.57
N ALA A 106 -5.62 -15.96 33.41
CA ALA A 106 -4.39 -16.69 33.71
C ALA A 106 -4.17 -16.80 35.23
#